data_AF-A0A1J5DCL7-F1
#
_entry.id   AF-A0A1J5DCL7-F1
#
_cell.length_a   1.000
_cell.length_b   1.000
_cell.length_c   1.000
_cell.angle_alpha   90.00
_cell.angle_beta   90.00
_cell.angle_gamma   90.00
#
_symmetry.space_group_name_H-M   'P 1'
#
loop_
_entity.id
_entity.type
_entity.pdbx_description
1 polymer ?
#
loop_
_entity_poly.entity_id
_entity_poly.type
_entity_poly.pdbx_seq_one_letter_code
_entity_poly.pdbx_strand_id
1 'polypeptide(L)'
;MKIICRCQDITEEEIIDAIRQGASTIDEVKRLVRAGMGPCQGRTCRRLVSQIIARELQKPISDVFPPTFRPPNRPVPFKLVMAEFQRQEKEDLKKAAKPKIGKKP
;
A
#
# COMPACT_ATOMS: atom_id res chain seq x y z
N MET A 1 -16.49 22.32 -0.98
CA MET A 1 -15.21 21.61 -1.12
C MET A 1 -15.11 20.51 -0.08
N LYS A 2 -15.21 19.25 -0.49
CA LYS A 2 -15.11 18.08 0.39
C LYS A 2 -13.77 17.38 0.15
N ILE A 3 -12.93 17.31 1.19
CA ILE A 3 -11.62 16.64 1.11
C ILE A 3 -11.82 15.14 1.25
N ILE A 4 -11.36 14.38 0.27
CA ILE A 4 -11.41 12.91 0.28
C ILE A 4 -10.07 12.34 0.76
N CYS A 5 -8.93 12.87 0.29
CA CYS A 5 -7.61 12.43 0.71
C CYS A 5 -6.90 13.48 1.56
N ARG A 6 -7.00 13.37 2.88
CA ARG A 6 -6.29 14.27 3.84
C ARG A 6 -4.76 14.20 3.76
N CYS A 7 -4.21 13.13 3.19
CA CYS A 7 -2.76 12.92 3.14
C CYS A 7 -2.11 13.64 1.94
N GLN A 8 -2.90 14.01 0.94
CA GLN A 8 -2.47 14.56 -0.35
C GLN A 8 -3.33 15.78 -0.73
N ASP A 9 -4.18 16.24 0.20
CA ASP A 9 -5.14 17.33 0.05
C ASP A 9 -6.06 17.25 -1.19
N ILE A 10 -6.44 16.02 -1.57
CA ILE A 10 -7.29 15.79 -2.76
C ILE A 10 -8.77 15.93 -2.41
N THR A 11 -9.47 16.69 -3.23
CA THR A 11 -10.90 16.95 -3.16
C THR A 11 -11.75 15.92 -3.91
N GLU A 12 -13.05 15.91 -3.63
CA GLU A 12 -14.01 15.12 -4.41
C GLU A 12 -14.07 15.57 -5.88
N GLU A 13 -13.95 16.88 -6.13
CA GLU A 13 -14.00 17.48 -7.46
C GLU A 13 -12.87 16.97 -8.36
N GLU A 14 -11.63 16.93 -7.85
CA GLU A 14 -10.49 16.38 -8.59
C GLU A 14 -10.66 14.89 -8.95
N ILE A 15 -11.28 14.11 -8.06
CA ILE A 15 -11.56 12.69 -8.34
C ILE A 15 -12.62 12.56 -9.44
N ILE A 16 -13.66 13.40 -9.42
CA ILE A 16 -14.69 13.43 -10.46
C ILE A 16 -14.07 13.81 -11.80
N ASP A 17 -13.19 14.81 -11.83
CA ASP A 17 -12.51 15.22 -13.06
C ASP A 17 -11.58 14.13 -13.60
N ALA A 18 -10.92 13.35 -12.74
CA ALA A 18 -10.17 12.17 -13.15
C ALA A 18 -11.08 11.09 -13.78
N ILE A 19 -12.28 10.89 -13.25
CA ILE A 19 -13.27 9.95 -13.81
C ILE A 19 -13.76 10.44 -15.17
N ARG A 20 -14.01 11.75 -15.32
CA ARG A 20 -14.39 12.36 -16.61
C ARG A 20 -13.30 12.24 -17.67
N GLN A 21 -12.03 12.21 -17.28
CA GLN A 21 -10.89 11.93 -18.16
C GLN A 21 -10.79 10.46 -18.59
N GLY A 22 -11.65 9.58 -18.06
CA GLY A 22 -11.72 8.16 -18.43
C GLY A 22 -11.23 7.20 -17.36
N ALA A 23 -10.91 7.67 -16.14
CA ALA A 23 -10.54 6.77 -15.06
C ALA A 23 -11.74 5.93 -14.60
N SER A 24 -11.61 4.62 -14.69
CA SER A 24 -12.64 3.64 -14.34
C SER A 24 -12.29 2.81 -13.11
N THR A 25 -11.01 2.78 -12.74
CA THR A 25 -10.47 1.98 -11.64
C THR A 25 -9.81 2.83 -10.57
N ILE A 26 -9.68 2.27 -9.36
CA ILE A 26 -8.99 2.95 -8.24
C ILE A 26 -7.51 3.21 -8.59
N ASP A 27 -6.85 2.30 -9.31
CA ASP A 27 -5.45 2.48 -9.70
C ASP A 27 -5.28 3.59 -10.75
N GLU A 28 -6.23 3.78 -11.65
CA GLU A 28 -6.23 4.92 -12.60
C GLU A 28 -6.43 6.25 -11.87
N VAL A 29 -7.42 6.34 -10.98
CA VAL A 29 -7.62 7.54 -10.14
C VAL A 29 -6.37 7.81 -9.29
N LYS A 30 -5.77 6.76 -8.71
CA LYS A 30 -4.52 6.86 -7.96
C LYS A 30 -3.37 7.37 -8.83
N ARG A 31 -3.28 7.00 -10.11
CA ARG A 31 -2.23 7.50 -11.02
C ARG A 31 -2.42 8.96 -11.41
N LEU A 32 -3.66 9.40 -11.60
CA LEU A 32 -3.99 10.77 -12.02
C LEU A 32 -3.90 11.77 -10.86
N VAL A 33 -4.63 11.53 -9.77
CA VAL A 33 -4.75 12.48 -8.65
C VAL A 33 -3.93 12.09 -7.43
N ARG A 34 -3.23 10.96 -7.46
CA ARG A 34 -2.40 10.47 -6.34
C ARG A 34 -3.16 10.23 -5.03
N ALA A 35 -4.50 10.13 -5.09
CA ALA A 35 -5.33 9.75 -3.96
C ALA A 35 -4.94 8.37 -3.44
N GLY A 36 -4.56 8.30 -2.17
CA GLY A 36 -4.12 7.07 -1.51
C GLY A 36 -2.61 6.77 -1.59
N MET A 37 -1.80 7.65 -2.18
CA MET A 37 -0.33 7.52 -2.18
C MET A 37 0.37 8.13 -0.95
N GLY A 38 -0.36 8.76 -0.03
CA GLY A 38 0.22 9.35 1.18
C GLY A 38 0.71 8.31 2.21
N PRO A 39 1.25 8.74 3.36
CA PRO A 39 1.73 7.84 4.42
C PRO A 39 0.64 6.89 4.96
N CYS A 40 -0.61 7.28 4.81
CA CYS A 40 -1.78 6.47 5.15
C CYS A 40 -2.01 5.27 4.20
N GLN A 41 -1.39 5.25 3.01
CA GLN A 41 -1.51 4.21 1.99
C GLN A 41 -2.98 3.87 1.64
N GLY A 42 -3.81 4.90 1.52
CA GLY A 42 -5.22 4.73 1.13
C GLY A 42 -6.16 4.22 2.23
N ARG A 43 -5.70 4.02 3.47
CA ARG A 43 -6.55 3.48 4.57
C ARG A 43 -7.85 4.24 4.81
N THR A 44 -7.83 5.56 4.65
CA THR A 44 -8.98 6.43 4.90
C THR A 44 -9.77 6.70 3.62
N CYS A 45 -9.07 7.09 2.55
CA CYS A 45 -9.70 7.56 1.32
C CYS A 45 -10.13 6.46 0.36
N ARG A 46 -9.55 5.25 0.41
CA ARG A 46 -9.82 4.19 -0.59
C ARG A 46 -11.31 3.86 -0.72
N ARG A 47 -12.02 3.64 0.39
CA ARG A 47 -13.46 3.32 0.35
C ARG A 47 -14.29 4.48 -0.21
N LEU A 48 -13.92 5.72 0.12
CA LEU A 48 -14.59 6.91 -0.38
C LEU A 48 -14.38 7.07 -1.89
N VAL A 49 -13.15 6.86 -2.37
CA VAL A 49 -12.83 6.85 -3.80
C VAL A 49 -13.63 5.77 -4.53
N SER A 50 -13.72 4.55 -3.97
CA SER A 50 -14.54 3.49 -4.56
C SER A 50 -16.01 3.86 -4.67
N GLN A 51 -16.57 4.53 -3.66
CA GLN A 51 -17.96 5.00 -3.68
C GLN A 51 -18.19 6.09 -4.73
N ILE A 52 -17.24 7.02 -4.89
CA ILE A 52 -17.32 8.08 -5.91
C ILE A 52 -17.27 7.44 -7.30
N ILE A 53 -16.33 6.53 -7.56
CA ILE A 53 -16.23 5.80 -8.83
C ILE A 53 -17.52 5.04 -9.14
N ALA A 54 -18.06 4.29 -8.18
CA ALA A 54 -19.30 3.54 -8.36
C ALA A 54 -20.50 4.46 -8.67
N ARG A 55 -20.58 5.62 -7.99
CA ARG A 55 -21.63 6.62 -8.21
C ARG A 55 -21.55 7.24 -9.61
N GLU A 56 -20.36 7.68 -10.03
CA GLU A 56 -20.19 8.36 -11.32
C GLU A 56 -20.30 7.40 -12.51
N LEU A 57 -19.86 6.15 -12.37
CA LEU A 57 -19.93 5.14 -13.45
C LEU A 57 -21.24 4.34 -13.43
N GLN A 58 -22.13 4.59 -12.48
CA GLN A 58 -23.38 3.83 -12.28
C GLN A 58 -23.17 2.30 -12.22
N LYS A 59 -22.05 1.87 -11.62
CA LYS A 59 -21.71 0.46 -11.45
C LYS A 59 -21.92 0.02 -10.01
N PRO A 60 -22.28 -1.25 -9.75
CA PRO A 60 -22.32 -1.76 -8.39
C PRO A 60 -20.91 -1.69 -7.79
N ILE A 61 -20.82 -1.41 -6.49
CA ILE A 61 -19.52 -1.26 -5.82
C ILE A 61 -18.69 -2.57 -5.83
N SER A 62 -19.33 -3.71 -6.09
CA SER A 62 -18.69 -5.00 -6.32
C SER A 62 -17.71 -4.99 -7.48
N ASP A 63 -17.98 -4.17 -8.50
CA ASP A 63 -17.19 -4.14 -9.74
C ASP A 63 -15.97 -3.22 -9.61
N VAL A 64 -15.91 -2.42 -8.54
CA VAL A 64 -14.78 -1.54 -8.24
C VAL A 64 -13.73 -2.31 -7.45
N PHE A 65 -12.79 -2.93 -8.16
CA PHE A 65 -11.76 -3.73 -7.52
C PHE A 65 -10.81 -2.91 -6.65
N PRO A 66 -10.41 -3.47 -5.50
CA PRO A 66 -9.43 -2.83 -4.64
C PRO A 66 -8.02 -2.80 -5.25
N PRO A 67 -7.21 -1.77 -4.97
CA PRO A 67 -5.81 -1.74 -5.38
C PRO A 67 -5.02 -2.84 -4.67
N THR A 68 -3.94 -3.28 -5.33
CA THR A 68 -3.06 -4.34 -4.81
C THR A 68 -2.48 -3.98 -3.45
N PHE A 69 -2.59 -4.89 -2.49
CA PHE A 69 -1.95 -4.74 -1.19
C PHE A 69 -0.45 -5.02 -1.31
N ARG A 70 0.37 -4.11 -0.79
CA ARG A 70 1.83 -4.25 -0.71
C ARG A 70 2.26 -4.11 0.75
N PRO A 71 2.98 -5.09 1.33
CA PRO A 71 3.62 -4.87 2.61
C PRO A 71 4.77 -3.85 2.46
N PRO A 72 5.10 -3.07 3.49
CA PRO A 72 4.50 -3.02 4.82
C PRO A 72 3.26 -2.11 4.88
N ASN A 73 2.28 -2.49 5.72
CA ASN A 73 1.04 -1.72 5.85
C ASN A 73 1.25 -0.34 6.49
N ARG A 74 2.34 -0.13 7.24
CA ARG A 74 2.78 1.12 7.83
C ARG A 74 4.25 1.32 7.44
N PRO A 75 4.69 2.57 7.26
CA PRO A 75 6.11 2.83 7.11
C PRO A 75 6.84 2.31 8.35
N VAL A 76 7.81 1.42 8.14
CA VAL A 76 8.65 0.87 9.20
C VAL A 76 10.01 1.55 9.09
N PRO A 77 10.58 2.08 10.18
CA PRO A 77 11.92 2.65 10.17
C PRO A 77 12.93 1.62 9.66
N PHE A 78 13.80 2.05 8.75
CA PHE A 78 14.82 1.18 8.17
C PHE A 78 15.75 0.56 9.23
N LYS A 79 15.98 1.27 10.34
CA LYS A 79 16.75 0.79 11.49
C LYS A 79 16.24 -0.54 12.03
N LEU A 80 14.93 -0.74 12.10
CA LEU A 80 14.34 -1.99 12.61
C LEU A 80 14.59 -3.14 11.64
N VAL A 81 14.41 -2.88 10.35
CA VAL A 81 14.69 -3.84 9.29
C VAL A 81 16.15 -4.29 9.33
N MET A 82 17.09 -3.34 9.43
CA MET A 82 18.52 -3.65 9.51
C MET A 82 18.91 -4.38 10.79
N ALA A 83 18.28 -4.06 11.92
CA ALA A 83 18.52 -4.78 13.17
C ALA A 83 18.14 -6.26 13.06
N GLU A 84 17.05 -6.59 12.36
CA GLU A 84 16.69 -8.00 12.12
C GLU A 84 17.65 -8.71 11.16
N PHE A 85 18.09 -8.04 10.09
CA PHE A 85 19.10 -8.60 9.20
C PHE A 85 20.40 -8.94 9.94
N GLN A 86 20.88 -8.04 10.80
CA GLN A 86 22.08 -8.28 11.62
C GLN A 86 21.90 -9.43 12.63
N ARG A 87 20.68 -9.64 13.14
CA ARG A 87 20.39 -10.79 14.03
C ARG A 87 20.44 -12.09 13.26
N GLN A 88 19.80 -12.16 12.09
CA GLN A 88 19.87 -13.33 11.21
C GLN A 88 21.31 -13.66 10.82
N GLU A 89 22.09 -12.66 10.39
CA GLU A 89 23.49 -12.87 10.02
C GLU A 89 24.32 -13.45 11.17
N LYS A 90 24.15 -12.93 12.40
CA LYS A 90 24.82 -13.47 13.60
C LYS A 90 24.37 -14.89 13.95
N GLU A 91 23.10 -15.23 13.76
CA GLU A 91 22.60 -16.59 13.97
C GLU A 91 23.13 -17.57 12.92
N ASP A 92 23.21 -17.15 11.66
CA ASP A 92 23.74 -17.95 10.57
C ASP A 92 25.24 -18.19 10.73
N LEU A 93 26.01 -17.19 11.16
CA LEU A 93 27.41 -17.33 11.57
C LEU A 93 27.59 -18.31 12.74
N LYS A 94 26.71 -18.25 13.76
CA LYS A 94 26.75 -19.20 14.90
C LYS A 94 26.42 -20.63 14.48
N LYS A 95 25.54 -20.83 13.49
CA LYS A 95 25.25 -22.16 12.92
C LYS A 95 26.43 -22.69 12.11
N ALA A 96 27.08 -21.84 11.32
CA ALA A 96 28.28 -22.19 10.56
C ALA A 96 29.48 -22.54 11.46
N ALA A 97 29.59 -21.89 12.62
CA ALA A 97 30.65 -22.13 13.61
C ALA A 97 30.41 -23.37 14.50
N LYS A 98 29.26 -24.06 14.41
CA LYS A 98 29.04 -25.30 15.15
C LYS A 98 29.94 -26.40 14.54
N PRO A 99 30.97 -26.90 15.26
CA PRO A 99 31.82 -27.95 14.71
C PRO A 99 30.98 -29.19 14.47
N LYS A 100 31.12 -29.83 13.30
CA LYS A 100 30.63 -31.19 13.09
C LYS A 100 31.38 -32.08 14.08
N ILE A 101 30.81 -32.32 15.26
CA ILE A 101 31.27 -33.34 16.19
C ILE A 101 31.30 -34.63 15.38
N GLY A 102 32.52 -35.14 15.19
CA GLY A 102 32.79 -36.22 14.26
C GLY A 102 31.93 -37.43 14.56
N LYS A 103 31.23 -37.92 13.52
CA LYS A 103 30.89 -39.34 13.47
C LYS A 103 32.22 -40.09 13.39
N LYS A 104 32.71 -40.59 14.51
CA LYS A 104 33.70 -41.68 14.52
C LYS A 104 32.94 -43.01 14.57
N PRO A 105 33.56 -44.07 14.02
CA PRO A 105 32.92 -45.10 13.19
C PRO A 105 31.90 -45.98 13.91
#